data_AF-A0A518IMK7-F1
#
_entry.id   AF-A0A518IMK7-F1
#
_cell.length_a   1.000
_cell.length_b   1.000
_cell.length_c   1.000
_cell.angle_alpha   90.00
_cell.angle_beta   90.00
_cell.angle_gamma   90.00
#
_symmetry.space_group_name_H-M   'P 1'
#
loop_
_entity.id
_entity.type
_entity.pdbx_description
1 polymer ?
#
loop_
_entity_poly.entity_id
_entity_poly.type
_entity_poly.pdbx_seq_one_letter_code
_entity_poly.pdbx_strand_id
1 'polypeptide(L)'
;MDAMQLLQWVNNPSVIVGLFSTAVILVAIDFQFPIDWPAHLGYVAFALGLFLVIPLNLVASTFVGVLGWLLLEIMHALLFGRFLTNAPGRARSRPAVDDSSEPLDLDA
;
A
#
# COMPACT_ATOMS: atom_id res chain seq x y z
N MET A 1 -13.17 -21.92 17.22
CA MET A 1 -14.01 -20.71 17.36
C MET A 1 -15.28 -20.97 16.57
N ASP A 2 -16.45 -20.87 17.19
CA ASP A 2 -17.71 -21.03 16.46
C ASP A 2 -18.08 -19.74 15.69
N ALA A 3 -19.07 -19.82 14.80
CA ALA A 3 -19.45 -18.69 13.94
C ALA A 3 -19.94 -17.47 14.74
N MET A 4 -20.55 -17.68 15.90
CA MET A 4 -21.06 -16.61 16.76
C MET A 4 -19.91 -15.86 17.44
N GLN A 5 -18.93 -16.60 17.97
CA GLN A 5 -17.70 -16.04 18.53
C GLN A 5 -16.91 -15.27 17.48
N LEU A 6 -16.84 -15.78 16.25
CA LEU A 6 -16.17 -15.11 15.14
C LEU A 6 -16.86 -13.79 14.79
N LEU A 7 -18.18 -13.79 14.70
CA LEU A 7 -18.96 -12.58 14.42
C LEU A 7 -18.81 -11.53 15.53
N GLN A 8 -18.85 -11.94 16.79
CA GLN A 8 -18.64 -11.05 17.93
C GLN A 8 -17.23 -10.46 17.94
N TRP A 9 -16.23 -11.26 17.60
CA TRP A 9 -14.85 -10.82 17.52
C TRP A 9 -14.64 -9.82 16.37
N VAL A 10 -15.14 -10.12 15.18
CA VAL A 10 -15.03 -9.23 14.00
C VAL A 10 -15.77 -7.91 14.20
N ASN A 11 -16.91 -7.91 14.91
CA ASN A 11 -17.66 -6.70 15.26
C ASN A 11 -17.06 -5.90 16.43
N ASN A 12 -15.95 -6.35 17.02
CA ASN A 12 -15.29 -5.60 18.08
C ASN A 12 -14.69 -4.30 17.50
N PRO A 13 -15.03 -3.11 18.05
CA PRO A 13 -14.48 -1.84 17.57
C PRO A 13 -12.96 -1.83 17.50
N SER A 14 -12.29 -2.56 18.42
CA SER A 14 -10.83 -2.66 18.47
C SER A 14 -10.26 -3.38 17.24
N VAL A 15 -10.97 -4.36 16.68
CA VAL A 15 -10.55 -5.09 15.47
C VAL A 15 -10.67 -4.17 14.26
N ILE A 16 -11.79 -3.45 14.15
CA ILE A 16 -12.03 -2.47 13.07
C ILE A 16 -10.98 -1.36 13.10
N VAL A 17 -10.75 -0.75 14.27
CA VAL A 17 -9.71 0.27 14.45
C VAL A 17 -8.33 -0.31 14.13
N GLY A 18 -8.04 -1.53 14.60
CA GLY A 18 -6.81 -2.24 14.30
C GLY A 18 -6.56 -2.43 12.81
N LEU A 19 -7.60 -2.75 12.02
CA LEU A 19 -7.50 -2.88 10.57
C LEU A 19 -7.14 -1.55 9.89
N PHE A 20 -7.81 -0.46 10.26
CA PHE A 20 -7.49 0.86 9.71
C PHE A 20 -6.12 1.38 10.15
N SER A 21 -5.76 1.21 11.43
CA SER A 21 -4.43 1.58 11.92
C SER A 21 -3.33 0.78 11.24
N THR A 22 -3.52 -0.54 11.07
CA THR A 22 -2.59 -1.40 10.35
C THR A 22 -2.48 -0.98 8.89
N ALA A 23 -3.58 -0.62 8.24
CA ALA A 23 -3.57 -0.08 6.89
C ALA A 23 -2.69 1.17 6.76
N VAL A 24 -2.86 2.13 7.68
CA VAL A 24 -2.06 3.37 7.69
C VAL A 24 -0.58 3.07 7.94
N ILE A 25 -0.27 2.20 8.91
CA ILE A 25 1.13 1.85 9.24
C ILE A 25 1.81 1.14 8.07
N LEU A 26 1.14 0.16 7.46
CA LEU A 26 1.69 -0.59 6.34
C LEU A 26 1.92 0.28 5.11
N VAL A 27 1.01 1.21 4.84
CA VAL A 27 1.20 2.22 3.79
C VAL A 27 2.33 3.19 4.16
N ALA A 28 2.49 3.56 5.43
CA ALA A 28 3.59 4.42 5.88
C ALA A 28 4.96 3.73 5.79
N ILE A 29 5.03 2.41 6.00
CA ILE A 29 6.27 1.62 5.86
C ILE A 29 6.78 1.65 4.41
N ASP A 30 5.89 1.67 3.42
CA ASP A 30 6.23 1.80 2.00
C ASP A 30 7.07 3.06 1.69
N PHE A 31 6.95 4.11 2.51
CA PHE A 31 7.77 5.32 2.37
C PHE A 31 9.20 5.12 2.86
N GLN A 32 9.39 4.31 3.89
CA GLN A 32 10.69 4.16 4.56
C GLN A 32 11.55 3.08 3.93
N PHE A 33 10.94 2.09 3.26
CA PHE A 33 11.65 0.96 2.68
C PHE A 33 11.45 0.89 1.17
N PRO A 34 12.44 0.41 0.39
CA PRO A 34 12.33 0.25 -1.05
C PRO A 34 11.54 -1.03 -1.40
N ILE A 35 10.34 -1.19 -0.83
CA ILE A 35 9.58 -2.44 -0.83
C ILE A 35 8.07 -2.14 -0.86
N ASP A 36 7.38 -2.60 -1.91
CA ASP A 36 6.00 -2.16 -2.23
C ASP A 36 4.89 -3.03 -1.64
N TRP A 37 5.20 -4.31 -1.34
CA TRP A 37 4.21 -5.27 -0.84
C TRP A 37 3.51 -4.87 0.49
N PRO A 38 4.13 -4.12 1.42
CA PRO A 38 3.44 -3.65 2.62
C PRO A 38 2.26 -2.74 2.29
N ALA A 39 2.39 -1.82 1.34
CA ALA A 39 1.29 -0.93 0.94
C ALA A 39 0.07 -1.71 0.45
N HIS A 40 0.29 -2.73 -0.38
CA HIS A 40 -0.77 -3.62 -0.88
C HIS A 40 -1.51 -4.34 0.25
N LEU A 41 -0.79 -4.86 1.25
CA LEU A 41 -1.43 -5.43 2.44
C LEU A 41 -2.21 -4.40 3.25
N GLY A 42 -1.71 -3.16 3.30
CA GLY A 42 -2.43 -2.05 3.90
C GLY A 42 -3.75 -1.76 3.19
N TYR A 43 -3.79 -1.82 1.86
CA TYR A 43 -5.01 -1.62 1.08
C TYR A 43 -6.03 -2.74 1.30
N VAL A 44 -5.57 -3.99 1.42
CA VAL A 44 -6.43 -5.12 1.80
C VAL A 44 -7.01 -4.92 3.20
N ALA A 45 -6.18 -4.51 4.17
CA ALA A 45 -6.65 -4.23 5.53
C ALA A 45 -7.68 -3.09 5.56
N PHE A 46 -7.48 -2.03 4.78
CA PHE A 46 -8.43 -0.92 4.64
C PHE A 46 -9.75 -1.38 4.03
N ALA A 47 -9.71 -2.18 2.97
CA ALA A 47 -10.89 -2.72 2.31
C ALA A 47 -11.70 -3.65 3.21
N LEU A 48 -11.02 -4.48 4.02
CA LEU A 48 -11.66 -5.28 5.06
C LEU A 48 -12.29 -4.39 6.14
N GLY A 49 -11.63 -3.31 6.56
CA GLY A 49 -12.22 -2.32 7.46
C GLY A 49 -13.51 -1.70 6.89
N LEU A 50 -13.51 -1.30 5.61
CA LEU A 50 -14.69 -0.76 4.94
C LEU A 50 -15.84 -1.78 4.87
N PHE A 51 -15.53 -3.03 4.54
CA PHE A 51 -16.50 -4.12 4.52
C PHE A 51 -17.23 -4.28 5.85
N LEU A 52 -16.53 -4.10 6.98
CA LEU A 52 -17.07 -4.28 8.32
C LEU A 52 -17.84 -3.07 8.87
N VAL A 53 -17.47 -1.85 8.47
CA VAL A 53 -18.09 -0.62 9.01
C VAL A 53 -19.34 -0.23 8.26
N ILE A 54 -19.43 -0.56 6.98
CA ILE A 54 -20.53 -0.11 6.13
C ILE A 54 -21.79 -0.91 6.44
N PRO A 55 -22.89 -0.26 6.90
CA PRO A 55 -24.11 -0.92 7.31
C PRO A 55 -24.99 -1.27 6.09
N LEU A 56 -24.42 -1.95 5.12
CA LEU A 56 -25.12 -2.47 3.94
C LEU A 56 -25.29 -3.99 4.06
N ASN A 57 -26.07 -4.56 3.15
CA ASN A 57 -26.17 -6.03 3.04
C ASN A 57 -24.81 -6.62 2.61
N LEU A 58 -24.62 -7.92 2.84
CA LEU A 58 -23.37 -8.62 2.58
C LEU A 58 -22.82 -8.37 1.16
N VAL A 59 -23.70 -8.40 0.15
CA VAL A 59 -23.31 -8.23 -1.27
C VAL A 59 -22.81 -6.80 -1.51
N ALA A 60 -23.55 -5.81 -1.04
CA ALA A 60 -23.21 -4.41 -1.21
C ALA A 60 -21.96 -4.02 -0.41
N SER A 61 -21.82 -4.49 0.84
CA SER A 61 -20.60 -4.26 1.64
C SER A 61 -19.38 -4.91 0.99
N THR A 62 -19.53 -6.12 0.42
CA THR A 62 -18.44 -6.78 -0.32
C THR A 62 -18.05 -5.95 -1.54
N PHE A 63 -19.05 -5.46 -2.30
CA PHE A 63 -18.80 -4.64 -3.47
C PHE A 63 -18.05 -3.35 -3.11
N VAL A 64 -18.45 -2.66 -2.03
CA VAL A 64 -17.76 -1.45 -1.59
C VAL A 64 -16.34 -1.73 -1.10
N GLY A 65 -16.12 -2.83 -0.36
CA GLY A 65 -14.79 -3.25 0.06
C GLY A 65 -13.87 -3.50 -1.15
N VAL A 66 -14.34 -4.26 -2.15
CA VAL A 66 -13.60 -4.53 -3.39
C VAL A 66 -13.33 -3.24 -4.17
N LEU A 67 -14.33 -2.36 -4.29
CA LEU A 67 -14.18 -1.09 -4.99
C LEU A 67 -13.16 -0.19 -4.29
N GLY A 68 -13.18 -0.15 -2.96
CA GLY A 68 -12.22 0.58 -2.14
C GLY A 68 -10.79 0.05 -2.29
N TRP A 69 -10.61 -1.28 -2.30
CA TRP A 69 -9.31 -1.90 -2.59
C TRP A 69 -8.81 -1.54 -3.98
N LEU A 70 -9.63 -1.74 -5.02
CA LEU A 70 -9.26 -1.41 -6.41
C LEU A 70 -8.91 0.07 -6.58
N LEU A 71 -9.67 0.96 -5.95
CA LEU A 71 -9.40 2.39 -5.99
C LEU A 71 -8.02 2.71 -5.39
N LEU A 72 -7.67 2.09 -4.26
CA LEU A 72 -6.37 2.26 -3.62
C LEU A 72 -5.23 1.69 -4.48
N GLU A 73 -5.42 0.53 -5.12
CA GLU A 73 -4.47 -0.04 -6.07
C GLU A 73 -4.24 0.87 -7.28
N ILE A 74 -5.31 1.44 -7.85
CA ILE A 74 -5.22 2.40 -8.95
C ILE A 74 -4.49 3.67 -8.49
N MET A 75 -4.83 4.20 -7.32
CA MET A 75 -4.12 5.34 -6.73
C MET A 75 -2.65 5.01 -6.47
N HIS A 76 -2.33 3.78 -6.07
CA HIS A 76 -0.95 3.35 -5.87
C HIS A 76 -0.19 3.33 -7.20
N ALA A 77 -0.79 2.73 -8.23
CA ALA A 77 -0.20 2.69 -9.55
C ALA A 77 -0.01 4.10 -10.15
N LEU A 78 -0.97 5.01 -9.99
CA LEU A 78 -0.95 6.31 -10.66
C LEU A 78 -0.22 7.42 -9.87
N LEU A 79 -0.45 7.49 -8.56
CA LEU A 79 0.10 8.52 -7.68
C LEU A 79 1.19 7.96 -6.77
N PHE A 80 0.88 6.94 -5.96
CA PHE A 80 1.75 6.63 -4.82
C PHE A 80 3.07 6.03 -5.22
N GLY A 81 3.13 5.09 -6.15
CA GLY A 81 4.43 4.56 -6.52
C GLY A 81 5.32 5.55 -7.29
N ARG A 82 4.82 6.74 -7.68
CA ARG A 82 5.66 7.81 -8.25
C ARG A 82 6.22 8.76 -7.18
N PHE A 83 5.53 8.90 -6.05
CA PHE A 83 5.85 9.90 -5.02
C PHE A 83 6.18 9.33 -3.65
N LEU A 84 5.56 8.21 -3.27
CA LEU A 84 5.59 7.63 -1.93
C LEU A 84 6.50 6.40 -1.84
N THR A 85 6.79 5.74 -2.96
CA THR A 85 7.48 4.45 -2.94
C THR A 85 8.93 4.58 -3.37
N ASN A 86 9.85 4.05 -2.56
CA ASN A 86 11.29 4.06 -2.82
C ASN A 86 11.80 2.81 -3.56
N ALA A 87 10.93 1.95 -4.06
CA ALA A 87 11.36 0.67 -4.63
C ALA A 87 12.15 0.77 -5.95
N PRO A 88 13.09 -0.16 -6.14
CA PRO A 88 13.97 -0.17 -7.30
C PRO A 88 13.20 -0.74 -8.49
N GLY A 89 12.76 0.14 -9.40
CA GLY A 89 12.05 -0.26 -10.61
C GLY A 89 11.33 0.91 -11.29
N ARG A 90 10.91 1.91 -10.52
CA ARG A 90 10.54 3.23 -11.04
C ARG A 90 11.77 4.10 -11.07
N ALA A 91 12.47 4.05 -12.19
CA ALA A 91 13.66 4.84 -12.46
C ALA A 91 13.43 6.32 -12.08
N ARG A 92 13.98 6.76 -10.94
CA ARG A 92 14.60 8.08 -10.95
C ARG A 92 15.63 8.00 -12.07
N SER A 93 15.49 8.87 -13.06
CA SER A 93 16.49 9.08 -14.09
C SER A 93 17.84 9.04 -13.39
N ARG A 94 18.59 7.96 -13.61
CA ARG A 94 19.96 7.86 -13.11
C ARG A 94 20.60 9.16 -13.55
N PRO A 95 21.16 10.00 -12.65
CA PRO A 95 21.91 11.15 -13.13
C PRO A 95 22.88 10.58 -14.15
N ALA A 96 22.79 11.06 -15.38
CA ALA A 96 23.69 10.65 -16.44
C ALA A 96 25.07 10.78 -15.81
N VAL A 97 25.75 9.65 -15.66
CA VAL A 97 27.16 9.67 -15.32
C VAL A 97 27.74 10.46 -16.47
N ASP A 98 28.09 11.71 -16.19
CA ASP A 98 28.85 12.55 -17.10
C ASP A 98 30.16 11.81 -17.25
N ASP A 99 30.23 10.99 -18.30
CA ASP A 99 31.41 10.23 -18.70
C ASP A 99 32.37 11.24 -19.35
N SER A 100 32.76 12.24 -18.57
CA SER A 100 33.93 13.07 -18.83
C SER A 100 35.15 12.30 -18.38
N SER A 101 35.33 11.10 -18.93
CA SER A 101 36.62 10.43 -18.98
C SER A 101 37.49 11.23 -19.95
N GLU A 102 38.02 12.35 -19.48
CA GLU A 102 39.16 13.01 -20.08
C GLU A 102 40.29 11.97 -20.15
N PRO A 103 40.80 11.64 -21.35
CA PRO A 103 41.91 10.70 -21.44
C PRO A 103 43.11 11.33 -20.75
N LEU A 104 43.60 10.67 -19.71
CA LEU A 104 44.80 11.07 -19.00
C LEU A 104 45.98 10.93 -19.97
N ASP A 105 46.44 12.03 -20.57
CA ASP A 105 47.66 12.08 -21.38
C ASP A 105 48.83 11.65 -20.50
N LEU A 106 49.32 10.43 -20.73
CA LEU A 106 50.42 9.81 -19.99
C LEU A 106 51.79 10.02 -20.64
N ASP A 107 51.91 11.02 -21.52
CA ASP A 107 53.17 11.37 -22.19
C ASP A 107 53.53 12.85 -21.93
N ALA A 108 54.06 13.14 -20.73
CA ALA A 108 54.73 14.41 -20.40
C ALA A 108 55.98 14.16 -19.55
#